data_AF-A0A6N7M9B3-F1
#
_entry.id   AF-A0A6N7M9B3-F1
#
_cell.length_a   1.000
_cell.length_b   1.000
_cell.length_c   1.000
_cell.angle_alpha   90.00
_cell.angle_beta   90.00
_cell.angle_gamma   90.00
#
_symmetry.space_group_name_H-M   'P 1'
#
loop_
_entity.id
_entity.type
_entity.pdbx_description
1 polymer ?
#
loop_
_entity_poly.entity_id
_entity_poly.type
_entity_poly.pdbx_seq_one_letter_code
_entity_poly.pdbx_strand_id
1 'polypeptide(L)'
;MKRSLLAVLVFCILIVPLFAVANRVSLSDFAVHSDNVKYKYMGKGISEMISVELRKSPGIDLIEREKRAHILEEMEISLSDLADAETQVKVG
;
A
#
# COMPACT_ATOMS: atom_id res chain seq x y z
N MET A 1 -9.00 -39.63 -24.58
CA MET A 1 -8.04 -39.48 -23.45
C MET A 1 -7.02 -38.38 -23.70
N LYS A 2 -6.17 -38.46 -24.75
CA LYS A 2 -5.11 -37.45 -25.01
C LYS A 2 -5.61 -35.99 -25.17
N ARG A 3 -6.75 -35.77 -25.83
CA ARG A 3 -7.36 -34.42 -26.00
C ARG A 3 -7.92 -33.84 -24.69
N SER A 4 -8.47 -34.69 -23.83
CA SER A 4 -8.95 -34.28 -22.51
C SER A 4 -7.79 -33.94 -21.58
N LEU A 5 -6.68 -34.69 -21.66
CA LEU A 5 -5.45 -34.42 -20.91
C LEU A 5 -4.80 -33.09 -21.35
N LEU A 6 -4.80 -32.80 -22.65
CA LEU A 6 -4.34 -31.53 -23.20
C LEU A 6 -5.20 -30.35 -22.71
N ALA A 7 -6.53 -30.51 -22.67
CA ALA A 7 -7.44 -29.49 -22.19
C ALA A 7 -7.22 -29.16 -20.70
N VAL A 8 -7.00 -30.19 -19.87
CA VAL A 8 -6.66 -30.01 -18.45
C VAL A 8 -5.34 -29.27 -18.28
N LEU A 9 -4.32 -29.61 -19.09
CA LEU A 9 -3.03 -28.93 -19.04
C LEU A 9 -3.14 -27.44 -19.41
N VAL A 10 -3.87 -27.12 -20.48
CA VAL A 10 -4.10 -25.72 -20.89
C VAL A 10 -4.89 -24.95 -19.83
N PHE A 11 -5.91 -25.58 -19.24
CA PHE A 11 -6.69 -24.98 -18.16
C PHE A 11 -5.82 -24.69 -16.92
N CYS A 12 -4.96 -25.62 -16.51
CA CYS A 12 -4.03 -25.39 -15.41
C CYS A 12 -3.07 -24.22 -15.67
N ILE A 13 -2.55 -24.07 -16.90
CA ILE A 13 -1.63 -22.98 -17.27
C ILE A 13 -2.33 -21.62 -17.22
N LEU A 14 -3.59 -21.55 -17.65
CA LEU A 14 -4.37 -20.31 -17.68
C LEU A 14 -4.75 -19.79 -16.28
N ILE A 15 -4.74 -20.65 -15.26
CA ILE A 15 -5.14 -20.30 -13.89
C ILE A 15 -3.97 -19.73 -13.07
N VAL A 16 -2.72 -20.04 -13.43
CA VAL A 16 -1.51 -19.56 -12.72
C VAL A 16 -1.48 -18.03 -12.48
N PRO A 17 -1.82 -17.15 -13.44
CA PRO A 17 -1.76 -15.71 -13.21
C PRO A 17 -2.77 -15.19 -12.17
N LEU A 18 -3.83 -15.93 -11.83
CA LEU A 18 -4.75 -15.55 -10.74
C LEU A 18 -4.11 -15.64 -9.36
N PHE A 19 -3.01 -16.37 -9.22
CA PHE A 19 -2.27 -16.52 -7.97
C PHE A 19 -1.03 -15.62 -7.89
N ALA A 20 -0.88 -14.67 -8.82
CA ALA A 20 0.17 -13.67 -8.75
C ALA A 20 -0.10 -12.71 -7.58
N VAL A 21 0.58 -12.96 -6.45
CA VAL A 21 0.50 -12.12 -5.26
C VAL A 21 1.28 -10.82 -5.51
N ALA A 22 0.67 -9.68 -5.18
CA ALA A 22 1.35 -8.39 -5.23
C ALA A 22 2.54 -8.37 -4.27
N ASN A 23 3.69 -7.86 -4.72
CA ASN A 23 4.86 -7.68 -3.89
C ASN A 23 4.61 -6.58 -2.88
N ARG A 24 4.35 -7.00 -1.64
CA ARG A 24 4.09 -6.11 -0.53
C ARG A 24 5.40 -5.55 0.01
N VAL A 25 5.58 -4.24 -0.09
CA VAL A 25 6.83 -3.55 0.26
C VAL A 25 6.52 -2.42 1.24
N SER A 26 7.40 -2.20 2.21
CA SER A 26 7.33 -1.02 3.07
C SER A 26 8.58 -0.16 2.87
N LEU A 27 8.40 1.13 2.61
CA LEU A 27 9.49 2.08 2.49
C LEU A 27 9.72 2.77 3.84
N SER A 28 10.99 2.84 4.27
CA SER A 28 11.40 3.63 5.44
C SER A 28 12.09 4.90 4.98
N ASP A 29 12.14 5.91 5.85
CA ASP A 29 12.84 7.14 5.55
C ASP A 29 14.33 6.90 5.30
N PHE A 30 14.87 7.53 4.25
CA PHE A 30 16.30 7.48 3.96
C PHE A 30 17.11 8.20 5.05
N ALA A 31 18.08 7.49 5.63
CA ALA A 31 19.03 8.06 6.56
C ALA A 31 20.06 8.93 5.80
N VAL A 32 20.16 10.20 6.19
CA VAL A 32 21.13 11.14 5.62
C VAL A 32 22.44 11.04 6.39
N HIS A 33 23.50 10.59 5.72
CA HIS A 33 24.85 10.43 6.28
C HIS A 33 25.80 11.58 5.91
N SER A 34 25.26 12.70 5.43
CA SER A 34 26.05 13.88 5.08
C SER A 34 26.24 14.77 6.30
N ASP A 35 27.47 15.24 6.53
CA ASP A 35 27.80 16.21 7.58
C ASP A 35 27.27 17.63 7.30
N ASN A 36 26.80 17.89 6.07
CA ASN A 36 26.18 19.16 5.72
C ASN A 36 24.74 19.26 6.26
N VAL A 37 24.56 20.15 7.24
CA VAL A 37 23.28 20.43 7.92
C VAL A 37 22.14 20.79 6.94
N LYS A 38 22.46 21.36 5.77
CA LYS A 38 21.47 21.71 4.74
C LYS A 38 20.69 20.49 4.23
N TYR A 39 21.27 19.29 4.33
CA TYR A 39 20.65 18.05 3.85
C TYR A 39 19.92 17.26 4.93
N LYS A 40 19.89 17.74 6.18
CA LYS A 40 19.30 17.03 7.33
C LYS A 40 17.89 16.48 7.08
N TYR A 41 17.05 17.20 6.32
CA TYR A 41 15.66 16.81 6.03
C TYR A 41 15.45 16.21 4.64
N MET A 42 16.52 16.04 3.87
CA MET A 42 16.43 15.56 2.48
C MET A 42 15.97 14.10 2.41
N GLY A 43 16.28 13.30 3.43
CA GLY A 43 15.87 11.89 3.52
C GLY A 43 14.36 11.69 3.43
N LYS A 44 13.57 12.52 4.11
CA LYS A 44 12.10 12.45 4.05
C LYS A 44 11.58 12.77 2.64
N GLY A 45 12.09 13.84 2.03
CA GLY A 45 11.68 14.25 0.68
C GLY A 45 12.01 13.20 -0.39
N ILE A 46 13.18 12.54 -0.28
CA ILE A 46 13.56 11.45 -1.20
C ILE A 46 12.64 10.23 -1.01
N SER A 47 12.31 9.90 0.24
CA SER A 47 11.42 8.77 0.56
C SER A 47 10.04 8.98 -0.01
N GLU A 48 9.50 10.19 0.09
CA GLU A 48 8.19 10.54 -0.47
C GLU A 48 8.18 10.52 -2.01
N MET A 49 9.25 10.98 -2.64
CA MET A 49 9.34 10.90 -4.10
C MET A 49 9.36 9.45 -4.57
N ILE A 50 10.08 8.58 -3.88
CA ILE A 50 10.16 7.15 -4.22
C ILE A 50 8.84 6.44 -3.90
N SER A 51 8.15 6.78 -2.81
CA SER A 51 6.84 6.19 -2.47
C SER A 51 5.82 6.44 -3.59
N VAL A 52 5.78 7.66 -4.12
CA VAL A 52 4.90 8.05 -5.23
C VAL A 52 5.19 7.23 -6.50
N GLU A 53 6.46 7.01 -6.83
CA GLU A 53 6.81 6.21 -8.01
C GLU A 53 6.53 4.72 -7.80
N LEU A 54 6.80 4.17 -6.62
CA LEU A 54 6.50 2.77 -6.30
C LEU A 54 4.99 2.48 -6.36
N ARG A 55 4.13 3.42 -5.97
CA ARG A 55 2.67 3.29 -6.09
C ARG A 55 2.19 3.19 -7.53
N LYS A 56 2.92 3.75 -8.50
CA LYS A 56 2.57 3.67 -9.93
C LYS A 56 2.98 2.33 -10.54
N SER A 57 3.81 1.55 -9.86
CA SER A 57 4.35 0.30 -10.38
C SER A 57 3.34 -0.84 -10.26
N PRO A 58 3.00 -1.52 -11.37
CA PRO A 58 2.10 -2.67 -11.31
C PRO A 58 2.74 -3.81 -10.51
N GLY A 59 1.95 -4.41 -9.61
CA GLY A 59 2.39 -5.54 -8.79
C GLY A 59 3.14 -5.14 -7.51
N ILE A 60 3.19 -3.86 -7.14
CA ILE A 60 3.67 -3.41 -5.82
C ILE A 60 2.49 -2.98 -4.94
N ASP A 61 2.41 -3.55 -3.74
CA ASP A 61 1.50 -3.12 -2.67
C ASP A 61 2.33 -2.36 -1.62
N LEU A 62 2.37 -1.03 -1.71
CA LEU A 62 3.18 -0.20 -0.82
C LEU A 62 2.46 0.04 0.52
N ILE A 63 3.05 -0.44 1.60
CA ILE A 63 2.58 -0.22 2.98
C ILE A 63 3.27 1.01 3.56
N GLU A 64 2.51 2.10 3.69
CA GLU A 64 2.97 3.33 4.32
C GLU A 64 2.74 3.37 5.83
N ARG A 65 3.67 4.03 6.53
CA ARG A 65 3.62 4.26 7.98
C ARG A 65 2.68 5.41 8.34
N GLU A 66 2.61 6.47 7.54
CA GLU A 66 1.73 7.62 7.80
C GLU A 66 0.24 7.24 7.64
N LYS A 67 -0.10 6.40 6.65
CA LYS A 67 -1.44 5.79 6.55
C LYS A 67 -1.81 4.98 7.80
N ARG A 68 -0.86 4.34 8.48
CA ARG A 68 -1.16 3.62 9.73
C ARG A 68 -1.51 4.57 10.87
N ALA A 69 -0.78 5.67 11.02
CA ALA A 69 -1.10 6.68 12.03
C ALA A 69 -2.46 7.32 11.74
N HIS A 70 -2.73 7.69 10.48
CA HIS A 70 -4.03 8.23 10.08
C HIS A 70 -5.16 7.21 10.22
N ILE A 71 -4.96 5.94 9.90
CA ILE A 71 -5.99 4.89 10.09
C ILE A 71 -6.23 4.65 11.58
N LEU A 72 -5.18 4.67 12.42
CA LEU A 72 -5.31 4.58 13.87
C LEU A 72 -6.06 5.78 14.45
N GLU A 73 -5.76 6.98 13.97
CA GLU A 73 -6.45 8.22 14.32
C GLU A 73 -7.92 8.20 13.89
N GLU A 74 -8.23 7.78 12.66
CA GLU A 74 -9.60 7.62 12.18
C GLU A 74 -10.39 6.55 12.96
N MET A 75 -9.74 5.43 13.32
CA MET A 75 -10.34 4.42 14.18
C MET A 75 -10.57 4.95 15.60
N GLU A 76 -9.65 5.76 16.14
CA GLU A 76 -9.79 6.40 17.45
C GLU A 76 -10.94 7.43 17.44
N ILE A 77 -11.08 8.23 16.38
CA ILE A 77 -12.19 9.17 16.19
C ILE A 77 -13.53 8.43 16.05
N SER A 78 -13.56 7.33 15.30
CA SER A 78 -14.78 6.52 15.12
C SER A 78 -15.22 5.79 16.39
N LEU A 79 -14.29 5.46 17.28
CA LEU A 79 -14.56 4.78 18.56
C LEU A 79 -14.75 5.77 19.71
N SER A 80 -14.27 7.00 19.55
CA SER A 80 -14.53 8.11 20.46
C SER A 80 -15.99 8.55 20.27
N ASP A 81 -16.69 8.75 21.37
CA ASP A 81 -18.10 9.19 21.45
C ASP A 81 -18.31 10.65 20.95
N LEU A 82 -17.37 11.16 20.13
CA LEU A 82 -17.36 12.49 19.51
C LEU A 82 -18.14 12.54 18.18
N ALA A 83 -18.77 11.43 17.77
CA ALA A 83 -19.77 11.43 16.71
C ALA A 83 -21.06 12.08 17.23
N ASP A 84 -21.01 13.40 17.39
CA ASP A 84 -22.13 14.26 17.72
C ASP A 84 -23.33 13.90 16.83
N ALA A 85 -24.48 13.69 17.46
CA ALA A 85 -25.67 13.07 16.87
C ALA A 85 -26.31 13.87 15.71
N GLU A 86 -25.70 14.98 15.29
CA GLU A 86 -26.25 15.93 14.32
C GLU A 86 -25.78 15.68 12.87
N THR A 87 -24.74 14.85 12.63
CA THR A 87 -24.18 14.67 11.27
C THR A 87 -24.49 13.30 10.64
N GLN A 88 -25.32 12.47 11.27
CA GLN A 88 -25.67 11.13 10.76
C GLN A 88 -26.54 11.11 9.49
N VAL A 89 -27.00 12.26 8.99
CA VAL A 89 -27.89 12.34 7.81
C VAL A 89 -27.18 13.01 6.64
N LYS A 90 -26.10 12.41 6.12
CA LYS A 90 -25.61 12.73 4.75
C LYS A 90 -24.72 11.68 4.10
N VAL A 91 -24.74 10.44 4.58
CA VAL A 91 -24.17 9.30 3.85
C VAL A 91 -25.21 8.18 3.87
N GLY A 92 -26.20 8.32 2.98
CA GLY A 92 -27.03 7.24 2.47
C GLY A 92 -26.73 7.08 0.98
#